data_AF-A0A961JBR6-F1
#
_entry.id   AF-A0A961JBR6-F1
#
_cell.length_a   1.000
_cell.length_b   1.000
_cell.length_c   1.000
_cell.angle_alpha   90.00
_cell.angle_beta   90.00
_cell.angle_gamma   90.00
#
_symmetry.space_group_name_H-M   'P 1'
#
loop_
_entity.id
_entity.type
_entity.pdbx_description
1 polymer ?
#
loop_
_entity_poly.entity_id
_entity_poly.type
_entity_poly.pdbx_seq_one_letter_code
_entity_poly.pdbx_strand_id
1 'polypeptide(L)'
;MTGRNACLAAIWLAAAPAAAYAPAAPEPPEPSLLPMTAEMVAADPVAAEARCRWFFTSLFDRYRVLEARPFAQDDGPAQSALEWARDAYLALQRPTPAVRAAMELEGELDRLYADAFGPAVQSDLPDHPLYENDRSLCAGLLGVTAE
;
A
#
# COMPACT_ATOMS: atom_id res chain seq x y z
N MET A 1 -61.29 -48.17 47.17
CA MET A 1 -61.23 -46.75 46.77
C MET A 1 -59.99 -46.60 45.88
N THR A 2 -60.14 -46.62 44.54
CA THR A 2 -60.08 -45.44 43.62
C THR A 2 -58.76 -44.64 43.76
N GLY A 3 -57.96 -44.31 42.74
CA GLY A 3 -58.05 -44.36 41.28
C GLY A 3 -56.91 -43.48 40.69
N ARG A 4 -56.61 -43.65 39.39
CA ARG A 4 -55.65 -42.91 38.53
C ARG A 4 -55.68 -41.37 38.69
N ASN A 5 -54.55 -40.68 38.45
CA ASN A 5 -54.35 -39.80 37.26
C ASN A 5 -53.04 -38.99 37.25
N ALA A 6 -52.61 -38.71 36.01
CA ALA A 6 -51.44 -37.98 35.53
C ALA A 6 -51.38 -36.48 35.88
N CYS A 7 -50.20 -35.89 35.70
CA CYS A 7 -49.85 -34.56 35.15
C CYS A 7 -48.51 -34.11 35.77
N LEU A 8 -47.56 -33.44 35.12
CA LEU A 8 -47.39 -32.90 33.78
C LEU A 8 -45.89 -32.56 33.65
N ALA A 9 -45.37 -32.68 32.45
CA ALA A 9 -44.02 -32.26 32.10
C ALA A 9 -43.83 -30.74 32.26
N ALA A 10 -42.70 -30.33 32.80
CA ALA A 10 -42.13 -29.01 32.57
C ALA A 10 -40.68 -29.21 32.10
N ILE A 11 -40.53 -29.43 30.80
CA ILE A 11 -39.26 -29.34 30.10
C ILE A 11 -38.86 -27.87 30.16
N TRP A 12 -37.95 -27.52 31.06
CA TRP A 12 -37.21 -26.27 30.92
C TRP A 12 -36.30 -26.43 29.71
N LEU A 13 -36.69 -25.83 28.59
CA LEU A 13 -35.78 -25.58 27.48
C LEU A 13 -34.63 -24.74 28.04
N ALA A 14 -33.46 -25.37 28.21
CA ALA A 14 -32.21 -24.63 28.30
C ALA A 14 -32.07 -23.88 26.97
N ALA A 15 -32.34 -22.57 27.01
CA ALA A 15 -31.97 -21.68 25.93
C ALA A 15 -30.45 -21.80 25.76
N ALA A 16 -30.02 -22.48 24.71
CA ALA A 16 -28.65 -22.40 24.26
C ALA A 16 -28.31 -20.91 24.11
N PRO A 17 -27.21 -20.40 24.69
CA PRO A 17 -26.76 -19.08 24.31
C PRO A 17 -26.54 -19.14 22.81
N ALA A 18 -27.32 -18.36 22.07
CA ALA A 18 -26.99 -18.03 20.71
C ALA A 18 -25.55 -17.54 20.77
N ALA A 19 -24.62 -18.35 20.26
CA ALA A 19 -23.26 -17.93 20.04
C ALA A 19 -23.39 -16.69 19.18
N ALA A 20 -23.25 -15.53 19.83
CA ALA A 20 -23.22 -14.27 19.14
C ALA A 20 -22.11 -14.43 18.12
N TYR A 21 -22.47 -14.43 16.84
CA TYR A 21 -21.55 -14.04 15.79
C TYR A 21 -21.16 -12.60 16.12
N ALA A 22 -20.17 -12.45 17.00
CA ALA A 22 -19.45 -11.21 17.11
C ALA A 22 -18.85 -11.00 15.72
N PRO A 23 -19.11 -9.87 15.05
CA PRO A 23 -18.32 -9.52 13.89
C PRO A 23 -16.85 -9.62 14.32
N ALA A 24 -16.03 -10.27 13.50
CA ALA A 24 -14.59 -10.26 13.70
C ALA A 24 -14.18 -8.80 13.97
N ALA A 25 -13.47 -8.57 15.08
CA ALA A 25 -12.91 -7.25 15.32
C ALA A 25 -12.15 -6.84 14.06
N PRO A 26 -12.29 -5.58 13.60
CA PRO A 26 -11.55 -5.12 12.44
C PRO A 26 -10.08 -5.46 12.66
N GLU A 27 -9.51 -6.21 11.72
CA GLU A 27 -8.09 -6.54 11.76
C GLU A 27 -7.30 -5.22 11.88
N PRO A 28 -6.20 -5.19 12.65
CA PRO A 28 -5.35 -4.01 12.69
C PRO A 28 -5.03 -3.62 11.23
N PRO A 29 -5.00 -2.32 10.91
CA PRO A 29 -4.68 -1.90 9.55
C PRO A 29 -3.37 -2.59 9.15
N GLU A 30 -3.40 -3.24 7.98
CA GLU A 30 -2.21 -3.80 7.34
C GLU A 30 -1.03 -2.82 7.42
N PRO A 31 0.23 -3.28 7.44
CA PRO A 31 1.37 -2.41 7.63
C PRO A 31 1.32 -1.24 6.65
N SER A 32 0.95 -0.05 7.13
CA SER A 32 0.94 1.16 6.33
C SER A 32 2.39 1.51 6.02
N LEU A 33 2.71 1.72 4.75
CA LEU A 33 4.04 2.11 4.31
C LEU A 33 4.46 3.41 5.04
N LEU A 34 5.45 3.28 5.93
CA LEU A 34 5.95 4.41 6.70
C LEU A 34 6.76 5.34 5.80
N PRO A 35 6.65 6.68 5.91
CA PRO A 35 7.49 7.61 5.17
C PRO A 35 8.98 7.30 5.34
N MET A 36 9.74 7.43 4.25
CA MET A 36 11.19 7.27 4.30
C MET A 36 11.83 8.37 5.14
N THR A 37 12.88 8.08 5.88
CA THR A 37 13.59 9.12 6.65
C THR A 37 15.07 9.16 6.31
N ALA A 38 15.73 10.29 6.58
CA ALA A 38 17.17 10.40 6.40
C ALA A 38 17.94 9.37 7.25
N GLU A 39 17.43 9.02 8.43
CA GLU A 39 18.01 7.98 9.29
C GLU A 39 17.93 6.60 8.64
N MET A 40 16.82 6.27 7.95
CA MET A 40 16.71 5.02 7.19
C MET A 40 17.74 4.97 6.07
N VAL A 41 17.92 6.08 5.33
CA VAL A 41 18.92 6.20 4.26
C VAL A 41 20.34 6.03 4.82
N ALA A 42 20.63 6.64 5.97
CA ALA A 42 21.94 6.54 6.60
C ALA A 42 22.23 5.14 7.16
N ALA A 43 21.20 4.44 7.65
CA ALA A 43 21.33 3.11 8.23
C ALA A 43 21.57 2.03 7.16
N ASP A 44 20.83 2.08 6.06
CA ASP A 44 21.00 1.15 4.94
C ASP A 44 20.74 1.83 3.59
N PRO A 45 21.81 2.38 2.96
CA PRO A 45 21.69 3.03 1.65
C PRO A 45 21.23 2.09 0.54
N VAL A 46 21.52 0.78 0.64
CA VAL A 46 21.16 -0.21 -0.39
C VAL A 46 19.67 -0.51 -0.32
N ALA A 47 19.14 -0.73 0.89
CA ALA A 47 17.71 -0.90 1.10
C ALA A 47 16.94 0.38 0.76
N ALA A 48 17.47 1.56 1.09
CA ALA A 48 16.88 2.83 0.70
C ALA A 48 16.84 3.03 -0.82
N GLU A 49 17.92 2.69 -1.54
CA GLU A 49 17.93 2.74 -3.01
C GLU A 49 16.88 1.78 -3.61
N ALA A 50 16.81 0.54 -3.09
CA ALA A 50 15.82 -0.45 -3.51
C ALA A 50 14.39 0.06 -3.29
N ARG A 51 14.12 0.64 -2.13
CA ARG A 51 12.83 1.25 -1.79
C ARG A 51 12.48 2.42 -2.72
N CYS A 52 13.45 3.28 -3.05
CA CYS A 52 13.23 4.38 -3.99
C CYS A 52 12.95 3.89 -5.41
N ARG A 53 13.57 2.79 -5.83
CA ARG A 53 13.27 2.17 -7.11
C ARG A 53 11.84 1.62 -7.15
N TRP A 54 11.36 1.01 -6.07
CA TRP A 54 9.95 0.60 -5.98
C TRP A 54 8.98 1.78 -6.07
N PHE A 55 9.27 2.89 -5.37
CA PHE A 55 8.49 4.13 -5.48
C PHE A 55 8.33 4.60 -6.94
N PHE A 56 9.44 4.69 -7.68
CA PHE A 56 9.40 5.11 -9.09
C PHE A 56 8.71 4.08 -9.99
N THR A 57 8.91 2.78 -9.76
CA THR A 57 8.22 1.71 -10.52
C THR A 57 6.70 1.83 -10.38
N SER A 58 6.18 1.96 -9.16
CA SER A 58 4.72 2.03 -8.94
C SER A 58 4.10 3.28 -9.58
N LEU A 59 4.79 4.42 -9.52
CA LEU A 59 4.34 5.65 -10.19
C LEU A 59 4.40 5.54 -11.72
N PHE A 60 5.46 4.95 -12.26
CA PHE A 60 5.57 4.71 -13.71
C PHE A 60 4.50 3.73 -14.20
N ASP A 61 4.18 2.69 -13.44
CA ASP A 61 3.10 1.76 -13.78
C ASP A 61 1.73 2.45 -13.76
N ARG A 62 1.47 3.32 -12.76
CA ARG A 62 0.27 4.18 -12.76
C ARG A 62 0.22 5.07 -13.99
N TYR A 63 1.32 5.75 -14.34
CA TYR A 63 1.41 6.58 -15.56
C TYR A 63 1.02 5.76 -16.80
N ARG A 64 1.63 4.59 -17.00
CA ARG A 64 1.37 3.73 -18.17
C ARG A 64 -0.10 3.32 -18.29
N VAL A 65 -0.75 3.00 -17.17
CA VAL A 65 -2.17 2.61 -17.17
C VAL A 65 -3.07 3.79 -17.48
N LEU A 66 -2.75 4.99 -16.99
CA LEU A 66 -3.52 6.21 -17.26
C LEU A 66 -3.33 6.69 -18.71
N GLU A 67 -2.10 6.64 -19.24
CA GLU A 67 -1.80 6.99 -20.63
C GLU A 67 -2.56 6.10 -21.63
N ALA A 68 -2.75 4.83 -21.30
CA ALA A 68 -3.53 3.89 -22.11
C ALA A 68 -5.05 4.17 -22.11
N ARG A 69 -5.55 5.12 -21.29
CA ARG A 69 -6.98 5.46 -21.18
C ARG A 69 -7.28 6.76 -21.95
N PRO A 70 -7.97 6.69 -23.11
CA PRO A 70 -8.16 7.83 -24.02
C PRO A 70 -9.02 9.00 -23.47
N PHE A 71 -9.63 8.86 -22.29
CA PHE A 71 -10.48 9.89 -21.68
C PHE A 71 -10.00 10.34 -20.29
N ALA A 72 -8.82 9.88 -19.85
CA ALA A 72 -8.26 10.18 -18.53
C ALA A 72 -7.12 11.20 -18.56
N GLN A 73 -6.96 11.93 -19.68
CA GLN A 73 -5.97 12.98 -19.81
C GLN A 73 -6.42 14.17 -18.95
N ASP A 74 -5.92 14.19 -17.72
CA ASP A 74 -5.99 15.32 -16.81
C ASP A 74 -4.66 16.07 -16.95
N ASP A 75 -4.68 17.35 -17.31
CA ASP A 75 -3.45 18.18 -17.39
C ASP A 75 -3.11 18.79 -16.01
N GLY A 76 -3.63 18.20 -14.93
CA GLY A 76 -3.50 18.68 -13.56
C GLY A 76 -2.20 18.29 -12.84
N PRO A 77 -2.00 18.79 -11.61
CA PRO A 77 -0.81 18.55 -10.81
C PRO A 77 -0.45 17.06 -10.61
N ALA A 78 -1.45 16.19 -10.50
CA ALA A 78 -1.24 14.75 -10.39
C ALA A 78 -0.62 14.14 -11.66
N GLN A 79 -0.97 14.65 -12.85
CA GLN A 79 -0.36 14.21 -14.11
C GLN A 79 1.09 14.70 -14.22
N SER A 80 1.37 15.96 -13.87
CA SER A 80 2.76 16.47 -13.83
C SER A 80 3.65 15.66 -12.87
N ALA A 81 3.10 15.26 -11.72
CA ALA A 81 3.78 14.38 -10.77
C ALA A 81 4.14 13.01 -11.36
N LEU A 82 3.24 12.44 -12.18
CA LEU A 82 3.46 11.15 -12.86
C LEU A 82 4.43 11.28 -14.04
N GLU A 83 4.40 12.39 -14.78
CA GLU A 83 5.33 12.68 -15.87
C GLU A 83 6.76 12.85 -15.35
N TRP A 84 6.92 13.59 -14.25
CA TRP A 84 8.20 13.67 -13.54
C TRP A 84 8.71 12.28 -13.11
N ALA A 85 7.84 11.45 -12.52
CA ALA A 85 8.22 10.12 -12.06
C ALA A 85 8.59 9.19 -13.23
N ARG A 86 7.88 9.29 -14.37
CA ARG A 86 8.23 8.61 -15.63
C ARG A 86 9.63 8.99 -16.09
N ASP A 87 9.91 10.29 -16.19
CA ASP A 87 11.19 10.77 -16.71
C ASP A 87 12.34 10.39 -15.78
N ALA A 88 12.14 10.50 -14.47
CA ALA A 88 13.08 10.01 -13.46
C ALA A 88 13.32 8.51 -13.60
N TYR A 89 12.28 7.68 -13.68
CA TYR A 89 12.37 6.24 -13.85
C TYR A 89 13.17 5.85 -15.10
N LEU A 90 12.89 6.50 -16.24
CA LEU A 90 13.58 6.24 -17.51
C LEU A 90 15.06 6.68 -17.48
N ALA A 91 15.41 7.65 -16.63
CA ALA A 91 16.79 8.11 -16.44
C ALA A 91 17.61 7.22 -15.48
N LEU A 92 16.97 6.35 -14.69
CA LEU A 92 17.65 5.52 -13.71
C LEU A 92 18.65 4.58 -14.36
N GLN A 93 19.88 4.57 -13.84
CA GLN A 93 20.86 3.55 -14.18
C GLN A 93 20.39 2.18 -13.67
N ARG A 94 20.87 1.11 -14.33
CA ARG A 94 20.60 -0.26 -13.89
C ARG A 94 21.02 -0.45 -12.42
N PRO A 95 20.19 -1.13 -11.59
CA PRO A 95 20.54 -1.37 -10.20
C PRO A 95 21.80 -2.23 -10.10
N THR A 96 22.63 -1.91 -9.11
CA THR A 96 23.77 -2.76 -8.73
C THR A 96 23.27 -4.15 -8.28
N PRO A 97 24.13 -5.18 -8.27
CA PRO A 97 23.72 -6.51 -7.79
C PRO A 97 23.16 -6.50 -6.36
N ALA A 98 23.73 -5.67 -5.48
CA ALA A 98 23.26 -5.55 -4.10
C ALA A 98 21.85 -4.94 -4.02
N VAL A 99 21.60 -3.86 -4.77
CA VAL A 99 20.29 -3.20 -4.83
C VAL A 99 19.24 -4.15 -5.43
N ARG A 100 19.61 -4.90 -6.47
CA ARG A 100 18.70 -5.90 -7.05
C ARG A 100 18.32 -6.99 -6.06
N ALA A 101 19.30 -7.52 -5.34
CA ALA A 101 19.05 -8.51 -4.29
C ALA A 101 18.14 -7.94 -3.18
N ALA A 102 18.35 -6.67 -2.79
CA ALA A 102 17.44 -6.01 -1.84
C ALA A 102 16.02 -5.86 -2.40
N MET A 103 15.86 -5.47 -3.67
CA MET A 103 14.54 -5.40 -4.32
C MET A 103 13.83 -6.77 -4.37
N GLU A 104 14.58 -7.86 -4.53
CA GLU A 104 14.03 -9.24 -4.53
C GLU A 104 13.61 -9.72 -3.13
N LEU A 105 14.27 -9.23 -2.08
CA LEU A 105 13.93 -9.56 -0.68
C LEU A 105 12.74 -8.75 -0.17
N GLU A 106 12.55 -7.55 -0.67
CA GLU A 106 11.53 -6.58 -0.24
C GLU A 106 10.20 -6.73 -0.98
N GLY A 107 9.74 -7.97 -1.18
CA GLY A 107 8.50 -8.26 -1.92
C GLY A 107 7.24 -7.61 -1.32
N GLU A 108 7.25 -7.26 -0.04
CA GLU A 108 6.16 -6.49 0.58
C GLU A 108 6.13 -5.02 0.13
N LEU A 109 7.29 -4.41 -0.20
CA LEU A 109 7.33 -3.01 -0.62
C LEU A 109 6.63 -2.79 -1.96
N ASP A 110 6.72 -3.72 -2.90
CA ASP A 110 6.00 -3.65 -4.18
C ASP A 110 4.49 -3.52 -3.94
N ARG A 111 3.93 -4.41 -3.11
CA ARG A 111 2.52 -4.38 -2.73
C ARG A 111 2.15 -3.08 -2.02
N LEU A 112 2.97 -2.65 -1.05
CA LEU A 112 2.70 -1.45 -0.26
C LEU A 112 2.71 -0.16 -1.10
N TYR A 113 3.63 -0.04 -2.06
CA TYR A 113 3.62 1.08 -2.99
C TYR A 113 2.52 0.96 -4.05
N ALA A 114 2.16 -0.24 -4.48
CA ALA A 114 1.00 -0.45 -5.35
C ALA A 114 -0.31 -0.06 -4.64
N ASP A 115 -0.45 -0.34 -3.34
CA ASP A 115 -1.60 0.06 -2.53
C ASP A 115 -1.64 1.59 -2.32
N ALA A 116 -0.48 2.25 -2.20
CA ALA A 116 -0.38 3.70 -2.01
C ALA A 116 -0.49 4.51 -3.32
N PHE A 117 0.09 4.02 -4.41
CA PHE A 117 0.30 4.79 -5.65
C PHE A 117 -0.10 4.05 -6.92
N GLY A 118 -0.56 2.81 -6.82
CA GLY A 118 -0.86 1.98 -7.98
C GLY A 118 -1.99 2.54 -8.86
N PRO A 119 -2.21 1.91 -10.02
CA PRO A 119 -3.11 2.41 -11.05
C PRO A 119 -4.60 2.45 -10.67
N ALA A 120 -4.99 1.78 -9.57
CA ALA A 120 -6.35 1.80 -9.02
C ALA A 120 -6.57 2.94 -8.01
N VAL A 121 -5.50 3.61 -7.57
CA VAL A 121 -5.56 4.63 -6.51
C VAL A 121 -5.91 5.99 -7.12
N GLN A 122 -6.97 6.62 -6.60
CA GLN A 122 -7.41 7.97 -6.99
C GLN A 122 -6.78 9.07 -6.11
N SER A 123 -5.54 8.87 -5.66
CA SER A 123 -4.86 9.85 -4.82
C SER A 123 -4.44 11.06 -5.63
N ASP A 124 -4.60 12.24 -5.06
CA ASP A 124 -3.93 13.45 -5.54
C ASP A 124 -2.48 13.38 -5.07
N LEU A 125 -1.56 13.10 -6.01
CA LEU A 125 -0.17 12.75 -5.68
C LEU A 125 0.57 13.88 -4.97
N PRO A 126 0.53 15.14 -5.44
CA PRO A 126 1.17 16.27 -4.74
C PRO A 126 0.77 16.41 -3.28
N ASP A 127 -0.48 16.10 -2.93
CA ASP A 127 -0.99 16.21 -1.56
C ASP A 127 -0.86 14.91 -0.76
N HIS A 128 -0.36 13.83 -1.36
CA HIS A 128 -0.19 12.55 -0.66
C HIS A 128 1.05 12.60 0.25
N PRO A 129 0.92 12.46 1.58
CA PRO A 129 2.04 12.68 2.51
C PRO A 129 3.25 11.78 2.26
N LEU A 130 2.99 10.52 1.86
CA LEU A 130 4.07 9.60 1.49
C LEU A 130 4.75 10.00 0.18
N TYR A 131 4.02 10.59 -0.78
CA TYR A 131 4.58 10.99 -2.07
C TYR A 131 5.55 12.13 -1.87
N GLU A 132 5.16 13.20 -1.18
CA GLU A 132 6.01 14.38 -0.97
C GLU A 132 7.34 14.01 -0.30
N ASN A 133 7.26 13.21 0.76
CA ASN A 133 8.42 12.77 1.51
C ASN A 133 9.35 11.86 0.69
N ASP A 134 8.81 10.79 0.10
CA ASP A 134 9.61 9.81 -0.62
C ASP A 134 10.15 10.41 -1.93
N ARG A 135 9.40 11.32 -2.59
CA ARG A 135 9.88 12.12 -3.73
C ARG A 135 11.16 12.87 -3.40
N SER A 136 11.16 13.67 -2.32
CA SER A 136 12.30 14.52 -1.95
C SER A 136 13.56 13.68 -1.65
N LEU A 137 13.42 12.62 -0.86
CA LEU A 137 14.53 11.76 -0.49
C LEU A 137 15.04 10.92 -1.67
N CYS A 138 14.14 10.34 -2.46
CA CYS A 138 14.53 9.50 -3.59
C CYS A 138 15.11 10.30 -4.74
N ALA A 139 14.68 11.55 -4.92
CA ALA A 139 15.30 12.45 -5.89
C ALA A 139 16.79 12.64 -5.59
N GLY A 140 17.10 12.99 -4.33
CA GLY A 140 18.49 13.14 -3.88
C GLY A 140 19.29 11.83 -3.96
N LEU A 141 18.71 10.72 -3.52
CA LEU A 141 19.40 9.43 -3.44
C LEU A 141 19.73 8.85 -4.82
N LEU A 142 18.82 8.97 -5.79
CA LEU A 142 19.02 8.45 -7.14
C LEU A 142 19.63 9.47 -8.11
N GLY A 143 19.92 10.69 -7.64
CA GLY A 143 20.51 11.75 -8.45
C GLY A 143 19.60 12.27 -9.55
N VAL A 144 18.27 12.25 -9.33
CA VAL A 144 17.28 12.85 -10.22
C VAL A 144 16.84 14.20 -9.68
N THR A 145 16.48 15.14 -10.54
CA THR A 145 16.07 16.48 -10.12
C THR A 145 14.70 16.44 -9.45
N ALA A 146 14.59 16.97 -8.23
CA ALA A 146 13.30 17.32 -7.63
C ALA A 146 12.87 18.67 -8.21
N GLU A 147 11.88 18.69 -9.10
CA GLU A 147 11.28 19.94 -9.61
C GLU A 147 10.32 20.60 -8.62
#